data_AF-A0A9P3F317-F1
#
_entry.id   AF-A0A9P3F317-F1
#
_cell.length_a   1.000
_cell.length_b   1.000
_cell.length_c   1.000
_cell.angle_alpha   90.00
_cell.angle_beta   90.00
_cell.angle_gamma   90.00
#
_symmetry.space_group_name_H-M   'P 1'
#
loop_
_entity.id
_entity.type
_entity.pdbx_description
1 polymer ?
#
loop_
_entity_poly.entity_id
_entity_poly.type
_entity_poly.pdbx_seq_one_letter_code
_entity_poly.pdbx_strand_id
1 'polypeptide(L)'
;MPPQSWNEETLNPPSTPPRKEEPSPYQVMAPPDYLTNLEGATHELPPEYPVYYFFYGTLAVAANLKRIIDLQEEPRLRKAKIIGYALAKWGDYPALINGEPGQEVSGYAYLVQCEEEAQKLAYYETNAYRVADCWVFCTDGEEPSEALGKTFMYAGDAKALLEQRFDRKLWTLQMGGKLG
;
A
#
# COMPACT_ATOMS: atom_id res chain seq x y z
N MET A 1 -67.33 0.14 -33.12
CA MET A 1 -66.47 -0.77 -32.34
C MET A 1 -65.40 0.07 -31.69
N PRO A 2 -65.25 0.04 -30.35
CA PRO A 2 -64.25 0.87 -29.68
C PRO A 2 -62.85 0.24 -29.82
N PRO A 3 -61.78 1.05 -29.95
CA PRO A 3 -60.42 0.56 -29.80
C PRO A 3 -60.14 0.22 -28.33
N GLN A 4 -59.50 -0.93 -28.12
CA GLN A 4 -59.19 -1.50 -26.83
C GLN A 4 -58.19 -0.62 -26.06
N SER A 5 -58.53 -0.32 -24.81
CA SER A 5 -57.65 0.31 -23.83
C SER A 5 -56.50 -0.64 -23.47
N TRP A 6 -55.28 -0.24 -23.80
CA TRP A 6 -54.07 -0.89 -23.30
C TRP A 6 -53.78 -0.34 -21.90
N ASN A 7 -53.70 -1.24 -20.92
CA ASN A 7 -53.36 -0.92 -19.55
C ASN A 7 -51.85 -0.62 -19.47
N GLU A 8 -51.48 0.58 -19.02
CA GLU A 8 -50.11 0.90 -18.61
C GLU A 8 -49.83 0.24 -17.25
N GLU A 9 -49.42 -1.03 -17.28
CA GLU A 9 -48.84 -1.68 -16.12
C GLU A 9 -47.34 -1.33 -16.06
N THR A 10 -47.02 -0.49 -15.08
CA THR A 10 -45.70 0.04 -14.76
C THR A 10 -44.65 -1.06 -14.64
N LEU A 11 -43.68 -1.10 -15.56
CA LEU A 11 -42.45 -1.88 -15.41
C LEU A 11 -41.53 -1.21 -14.37
N ASN A 12 -41.77 -1.49 -13.09
CA ASN A 12 -40.74 -1.33 -12.06
C ASN A 12 -39.81 -2.55 -12.09
N PRO A 13 -38.48 -2.39 -12.08
CA PRO A 13 -37.55 -3.52 -11.96
C PRO A 13 -37.71 -4.18 -10.57
N PRO A 14 -37.48 -5.51 -10.46
CA PRO A 14 -37.64 -6.22 -9.20
C PRO A 14 -36.66 -5.71 -8.15
N SER A 15 -37.21 -5.26 -7.02
CA SER A 15 -36.45 -4.86 -5.83
C SER A 15 -35.73 -6.08 -5.26
N THR A 16 -34.40 -6.10 -5.36
CA THR A 16 -33.57 -7.11 -4.67
C THR A 16 -33.74 -6.97 -3.15
N PRO A 17 -33.95 -8.07 -2.40
CA PRO A 17 -34.04 -8.02 -0.94
C PRO A 17 -32.71 -7.53 -0.34
N PRO A 18 -32.72 -6.80 0.80
CA PRO A 18 -31.51 -6.35 1.45
C PRO A 18 -30.66 -7.56 1.85
N ARG A 19 -29.42 -7.58 1.38
CA ARG A 19 -28.42 -8.57 1.75
C ARG A 19 -28.22 -8.48 3.26
N LYS A 20 -28.55 -9.55 3.99
CA LYS A 20 -28.17 -9.66 5.40
C LYS A 20 -26.65 -9.65 5.45
N GLU A 21 -26.07 -8.60 6.01
CA GLU A 21 -24.63 -8.51 6.25
C GLU A 21 -24.27 -9.57 7.27
N GLU A 22 -23.54 -10.60 6.85
CA GLU A 22 -22.98 -11.56 7.79
C GLU A 22 -21.86 -10.85 8.57
N PRO A 23 -21.77 -11.05 9.90
CA PRO A 23 -20.74 -10.44 10.70
C PRO A 23 -19.36 -10.84 10.18
N SER A 24 -18.48 -9.86 10.09
CA SER A 24 -17.10 -10.05 9.66
C SER A 24 -16.45 -11.15 10.53
N PRO A 25 -15.58 -12.01 9.98
CA PRO A 25 -14.88 -13.04 10.77
C PRO A 25 -14.19 -12.49 12.02
N TYR A 26 -13.78 -11.21 11.97
CA TYR A 26 -13.22 -10.47 13.10
C TYR A 26 -14.21 -10.22 14.24
N GLN A 27 -15.50 -10.01 13.94
CA GLN A 27 -16.54 -9.85 14.96
C GLN A 27 -16.88 -11.17 15.66
N VAL A 28 -16.68 -12.31 14.98
CA VAL A 28 -16.92 -13.64 15.56
C VAL A 28 -15.78 -14.06 16.50
N MET A 29 -14.58 -13.53 16.29
CA MET A 29 -13.38 -13.87 17.06
C MET A 29 -13.06 -12.90 18.21
N ALA A 30 -13.80 -11.79 18.32
CA ALA A 30 -13.58 -10.80 19.37
C ALA A 30 -14.12 -11.30 20.72
N PRO A 31 -13.37 -11.16 21.82
CA PRO A 31 -13.87 -11.51 23.14
C PRO A 31 -15.07 -10.60 23.52
N PRO A 32 -16.05 -11.09 24.32
CA PRO A 32 -17.36 -10.42 24.49
C PRO A 32 -17.28 -9.01 25.08
N ASP A 33 -16.19 -8.71 25.78
CA ASP A 33 -15.86 -7.46 26.44
C ASP A 33 -15.13 -6.46 25.53
N TYR A 34 -14.86 -6.80 24.26
CA TYR A 34 -14.23 -5.90 23.30
C TYR A 34 -15.05 -4.63 23.04
N LEU A 35 -16.38 -4.76 22.93
CA LEU A 35 -17.28 -3.62 22.72
C LEU A 35 -17.38 -2.73 23.97
N THR A 36 -17.39 -3.33 25.15
CA THR A 36 -17.52 -2.62 26.43
C THR A 36 -16.23 -1.91 26.83
N ASN A 37 -15.06 -2.44 26.45
CA ASN A 37 -13.76 -1.83 26.70
C ASN A 37 -13.42 -0.68 25.73
N LEU A 38 -14.16 -0.55 24.62
CA LEU A 38 -13.95 0.50 23.62
C LEU A 38 -14.43 1.89 24.11
N GLU A 39 -15.41 1.91 25.03
CA GLU A 39 -16.05 3.15 25.50
C GLU A 39 -15.17 3.96 26.48
N GLY A 40 -14.07 3.40 26.99
CA GLY A 40 -13.17 4.05 27.96
C GLY A 40 -11.76 4.35 27.47
N ALA A 41 -11.39 3.92 26.26
CA ALA A 41 -10.05 4.10 25.71
C ALA A 41 -10.10 5.13 24.58
N THR A 42 -10.18 6.42 24.92
CA THR A 42 -9.68 7.48 24.02
C THR A 42 -8.15 7.38 24.00
N HIS A 43 -7.62 6.31 23.41
CA HIS A 43 -6.26 6.33 22.89
C HIS A 43 -6.33 7.31 21.72
N GLU A 44 -5.73 8.48 21.86
CA GLU A 44 -5.47 9.33 20.70
C GLU A 44 -4.74 8.45 19.69
N LEU A 45 -5.44 8.10 18.60
CA LEU A 45 -4.81 7.38 17.49
C LEU A 45 -3.60 8.24 17.10
N PRO A 46 -2.38 7.67 17.03
CA PRO A 46 -1.23 8.42 16.57
C PRO A 46 -1.59 9.12 15.26
N PRO A 47 -1.18 10.38 15.04
CA PRO A 47 -1.51 11.04 13.80
C PRO A 47 -0.99 10.18 12.64
N GLU A 48 -1.87 9.87 11.68
CA GLU A 48 -1.57 8.98 10.55
C GLU A 48 -0.41 9.52 9.69
N TYR A 49 -0.16 10.84 9.79
CA TYR A 49 0.92 11.59 9.18
C TYR A 49 1.41 12.69 10.14
N PRO A 50 2.69 13.09 10.08
CA PRO A 50 3.69 12.67 9.10
C PRO A 50 4.34 11.31 9.42
N VAL A 51 4.59 10.50 8.40
CA VAL A 51 5.19 9.15 8.52
C VAL A 51 6.36 8.97 7.57
N TYR A 52 7.44 8.35 8.05
CA TYR A 52 8.58 8.03 7.21
C TYR A 52 8.23 6.91 6.23
N TYR A 53 8.48 7.15 4.95
CA TYR A 53 8.48 6.10 3.94
C TYR A 53 9.91 5.82 3.50
N PHE A 54 10.30 4.55 3.54
CA PHE A 54 11.56 4.07 2.99
C PHE A 54 11.40 3.64 1.54
N PHE A 55 12.27 4.18 0.70
CA PHE A 55 12.34 3.97 -0.73
C PHE A 55 13.66 3.33 -1.14
N TYR A 56 13.56 2.44 -2.13
CA TYR A 56 14.68 1.79 -2.80
C TYR A 56 14.49 1.88 -4.32
N GLY A 57 15.51 1.50 -5.10
CA GLY A 57 15.41 1.49 -6.55
C GLY A 57 15.17 2.88 -7.16
N THR A 58 14.19 2.99 -8.05
CA THR A 58 13.91 4.24 -8.80
C THR A 58 13.19 5.31 -7.97
N LEU A 59 12.43 4.91 -6.94
CA LEU A 59 11.79 5.86 -6.02
C LEU A 59 12.78 6.57 -5.08
N ALA A 60 13.99 6.03 -4.93
CA ALA A 60 15.08 6.66 -4.19
C ALA A 60 15.70 7.90 -4.90
N VAL A 61 15.09 8.39 -5.98
CA VAL A 61 15.54 9.58 -6.72
C VAL A 61 14.57 10.73 -6.45
N ALA A 62 15.05 11.82 -5.86
CA ALA A 62 14.22 12.97 -5.44
C ALA A 62 13.38 13.55 -6.58
N ALA A 63 13.94 13.63 -7.80
CA ALA A 63 13.22 14.09 -8.99
C ALA A 63 12.05 13.18 -9.39
N ASN A 64 12.15 11.87 -9.16
CA ASN A 64 11.05 10.94 -9.40
C ASN A 64 9.98 11.14 -8.33
N LEU A 65 10.37 11.20 -7.06
CA LEU A 65 9.44 11.42 -5.96
C LEU A 65 8.65 12.72 -6.15
N LYS A 66 9.34 13.83 -6.47
CA LYS A 66 8.70 15.12 -6.80
C LYS A 66 7.58 14.97 -7.84
N ARG A 67 7.84 14.25 -8.93
CA ARG A 67 6.88 14.03 -10.02
C ARG A 67 5.72 13.13 -9.63
N ILE A 68 5.94 12.16 -8.74
CA ILE A 68 4.93 11.18 -8.34
C ILE A 68 3.93 11.79 -7.37
N ILE A 69 4.42 12.56 -6.39
CA ILE A 69 3.57 13.20 -5.38
C ILE A 69 3.19 14.66 -5.70
N ASP A 70 3.61 15.17 -6.86
CA ASP A 70 3.38 16.54 -7.36
C ASP A 70 3.91 17.64 -6.45
N LEU A 71 5.11 17.47 -5.91
CA LEU A 71 5.75 18.50 -5.10
C LEU A 71 6.20 19.69 -5.96
N GLN A 72 6.08 20.89 -5.39
CA GLN A 72 6.57 22.13 -6.01
C GLN A 72 8.11 22.15 -6.07
N GLU A 73 8.76 21.66 -5.02
CA GLU A 73 10.22 21.61 -4.87
C GLU A 73 10.72 20.17 -4.80
N GLU A 74 12.03 19.98 -4.95
CA GLU A 74 12.61 18.64 -4.78
C GLU A 74 12.60 18.25 -3.29
N PRO A 75 12.03 17.08 -2.93
CA PRO A 75 11.98 16.65 -1.55
C PRO A 75 13.38 16.33 -1.03
N ARG A 76 13.60 16.63 0.26
CA ARG A 76 14.80 16.19 0.95
C ARG A 76 14.70 14.71 1.28
N LEU A 77 15.47 13.90 0.58
CA LEU A 77 15.65 12.48 0.88
C LEU A 77 16.75 12.28 1.91
N ARG A 78 16.43 11.65 3.03
CA ARG A 78 17.38 11.26 4.07
C ARG A 78 17.98 9.91 3.71
N LYS A 79 19.31 9.74 3.84
CA LYS A 79 19.91 8.41 3.66
C LYS A 79 19.43 7.50 4.78
N ALA A 80 18.99 6.29 4.44
CA ALA A 80 18.43 5.38 5.43
C ALA A 80 18.69 3.92 5.08
N LYS A 81 18.40 3.03 6.03
CA LYS A 81 18.35 1.59 5.83
C LYS A 81 17.19 0.95 6.60
N ILE A 82 16.79 -0.23 6.16
CA ILE A 82 15.86 -1.12 6.86
C ILE A 82 16.51 -2.49 7.08
N ILE A 83 16.09 -3.21 8.11
CA ILE A 83 16.66 -4.50 8.53
C ILE A 83 15.60 -5.60 8.47
N GLY A 84 15.99 -6.81 8.08
CA GLY A 84 15.09 -7.97 7.93
C GLY A 84 14.49 -8.09 6.52
N TYR A 85 15.02 -7.35 5.55
CA TYR A 85 14.54 -7.34 4.16
C TYR A 85 15.65 -7.68 3.18
N ALA A 86 15.26 -8.12 1.99
CA ALA A 86 16.16 -8.40 0.88
C ALA A 86 15.62 -7.77 -0.40
N LEU A 87 16.52 -7.35 -1.29
CA LEU A 87 16.16 -6.99 -2.65
C LEU A 87 16.36 -8.20 -3.56
N ALA A 88 15.28 -8.62 -4.22
CA ALA A 88 15.30 -9.63 -5.24
C ALA A 88 15.06 -8.98 -6.62
N LYS A 89 15.53 -9.63 -7.69
CA LYS A 89 15.33 -9.11 -9.06
C LYS A 89 14.03 -9.65 -9.64
N TRP A 90 13.13 -8.76 -10.02
CA TRP A 90 11.95 -9.06 -10.82
C TRP A 90 12.16 -8.55 -12.25
N GLY A 91 12.77 -9.39 -13.09
CA GLY A 91 13.33 -8.93 -14.36
C GLY A 91 14.45 -7.92 -14.10
N ASP A 92 14.30 -6.70 -14.65
CA ASP A 92 15.25 -5.59 -14.43
C ASP A 92 14.92 -4.72 -13.21
N TYR A 93 13.78 -4.96 -12.54
CA TYR A 93 13.34 -4.13 -11.42
C TYR A 93 13.67 -4.78 -10.06
N PRO A 94 14.24 -4.04 -9.10
CA PRO A 94 14.40 -4.55 -7.75
C PRO A 94 13.04 -4.62 -7.04
N ALA A 95 12.75 -5.74 -6.38
CA ALA A 95 11.57 -5.93 -5.56
C ALA A 95 12.00 -6.27 -4.13
N LEU A 96 11.47 -5.54 -3.15
CA LEU A 96 11.72 -5.84 -1.74
C LEU A 96 10.90 -7.05 -1.31
N ILE A 97 11.55 -7.97 -0.60
CA ILE A 97 10.94 -9.16 0.00
C ILE A 97 11.46 -9.32 1.43
N ASN A 98 10.85 -10.22 2.20
CA ASN A 98 11.40 -10.63 3.50
C ASN A 98 12.80 -11.23 3.31
N GLY A 99 13.76 -10.75 4.10
CA GLY A 99 15.14 -11.23 4.12
C GLY A 99 15.44 -12.03 5.38
N GLU A 100 16.70 -12.43 5.52
CA GLU A 100 17.19 -13.05 6.75
C GLU A 100 17.23 -12.05 7.91
N PRO A 101 17.14 -12.50 9.17
CA PRO A 101 17.35 -11.64 10.33
C PRO A 101 18.70 -10.90 10.25
N GLY A 102 18.68 -9.57 10.40
CA GLY A 102 19.88 -8.74 10.31
C GLY A 102 20.30 -8.36 8.88
N GLN A 103 19.63 -8.87 7.85
CA GLN A 103 19.90 -8.45 6.48
C GLN A 103 19.44 -7.01 6.25
N GLU A 104 20.31 -6.17 5.70
CA GLU A 104 20.05 -4.75 5.54
C GLU A 104 19.78 -4.37 4.08
N VAL A 105 18.83 -3.47 3.87
CA VAL A 105 18.59 -2.81 2.59
C VAL A 105 18.83 -1.32 2.75
N SER A 106 19.77 -0.78 1.99
CA SER A 106 20.07 0.65 1.95
C SER A 106 19.17 1.37 0.95
N GLY A 107 18.80 2.60 1.28
CA GLY A 107 17.91 3.42 0.47
C GLY A 107 17.78 4.82 1.05
N TYR A 108 16.59 5.39 0.90
CA TYR A 108 16.30 6.74 1.36
C TYR A 108 14.95 6.81 2.05
N ALA A 109 14.84 7.69 3.02
CA ALA A 109 13.60 7.98 3.70
C ALA A 109 13.08 9.38 3.31
N TYR A 110 11.78 9.48 3.10
CA TYR A 110 11.07 10.76 3.00
C TYR A 110 9.96 10.78 4.04
N LEU A 111 9.78 11.94 4.67
CA LEU A 111 8.71 12.16 5.63
C LEU A 111 7.46 12.58 4.86
N VAL A 112 6.57 11.62 4.62
CA VAL A 112 5.29 11.85 3.94
C VAL A 112 4.39 12.68 4.85
N GLN A 113 3.88 13.79 4.34
CA GLN A 113 3.22 14.82 5.15
C GLN A 113 1.72 14.60 5.32
N CYS A 114 1.08 13.93 4.35
CA CYS A 114 -0.37 13.74 4.34
C CYS A 114 -0.78 12.47 3.58
N GLU A 115 -2.06 12.12 3.70
CA GLU A 115 -2.64 10.93 3.07
C GLU A 115 -2.60 11.02 1.54
N GLU A 116 -2.79 12.21 0.97
CA GLU A 116 -2.78 12.41 -0.49
C GLU A 116 -1.42 12.04 -1.10
N GLU A 117 -0.31 12.37 -0.44
CA GLU A 117 1.03 11.96 -0.87
C GLU A 117 1.17 10.43 -0.82
N ALA A 118 0.71 9.79 0.25
CA ALA A 118 0.76 8.34 0.39
C ALA A 118 -0.10 7.61 -0.66
N GLN A 119 -1.30 8.13 -0.96
CA GLN A 119 -2.18 7.59 -1.99
C GLN A 119 -1.56 7.68 -3.38
N LYS A 120 -0.90 8.80 -3.71
CA LYS A 120 -0.17 8.94 -4.98
C LYS A 120 0.99 7.96 -5.10
N LEU A 121 1.75 7.76 -4.01
CA LEU A 121 2.81 6.75 -3.95
C LEU A 121 2.25 5.34 -4.18
N ALA A 122 1.17 4.98 -3.49
CA ALA A 122 0.51 3.68 -3.64
C ALA A 122 -0.03 3.47 -5.06
N TYR A 123 -0.58 4.52 -5.69
CA TYR A 123 -1.05 4.47 -7.07
C TYR A 123 0.09 4.25 -8.06
N TYR A 124 1.24 4.88 -7.85
CA TYR A 124 2.41 4.76 -8.73
C TYR A 124 3.02 3.36 -8.69
N GLU A 125 3.11 2.76 -7.50
CA GLU A 125 3.70 1.44 -7.33
C GLU A 125 2.85 0.32 -7.95
N THR A 126 1.60 0.57 -8.33
CA THR A 126 0.67 -0.41 -8.93
C THR A 126 0.31 -1.57 -7.98
N ASN A 127 -0.51 -2.51 -8.44
CA ASN A 127 -0.89 -3.72 -7.67
C ASN A 127 0.30 -4.69 -7.45
N ALA A 128 1.48 -4.38 -7.98
CA ALA A 128 2.68 -5.19 -7.82
C ALA A 128 3.28 -5.10 -6.39
N TYR A 129 2.97 -4.05 -5.63
CA TYR A 129 3.50 -3.84 -4.29
C TYR A 129 2.41 -3.56 -3.26
N ARG A 130 2.72 -3.88 -2.01
CA ARG A 130 1.91 -3.58 -0.83
C ARG A 130 2.69 -2.72 0.13
N VAL A 131 1.98 -1.86 0.86
CA VAL A 131 2.58 -1.10 1.96
C VAL A 131 2.85 -2.06 3.13
N ALA A 132 4.03 -1.97 3.72
CA ALA A 132 4.44 -2.73 4.89
C ALA A 132 5.08 -1.81 5.93
N ASP A 133 4.77 -2.01 7.20
CA ASP A 133 5.44 -1.31 8.29
C ASP A 133 6.88 -1.81 8.42
N CYS A 134 7.80 -0.89 8.72
CA CYS A 134 9.21 -1.18 8.91
C CYS A 134 9.85 -0.21 9.89
N TRP A 135 11.00 -0.58 10.44
CA TRP A 135 11.85 0.35 11.19
C TRP A 135 12.87 0.98 10.24
N VAL A 136 12.85 2.30 10.16
CA VAL A 136 13.71 3.09 9.29
C VAL A 136 14.87 3.64 10.11
N PHE A 137 16.09 3.30 9.74
CA PHE A 137 17.31 3.80 10.38
C PHE A 137 17.97 4.84 9.48
N CYS A 138 17.87 6.12 9.84
CA CYS A 138 18.51 7.21 9.14
C CYS A 138 20.02 7.21 9.40
N THR A 139 20.81 7.36 8.34
CA THR A 139 22.29 7.27 8.36
C THR A 139 22.97 8.59 7.97
N ASP A 140 22.20 9.67 7.91
CA ASP A 140 22.68 11.03 7.58
C ASP A 140 23.22 11.81 8.79
N GLY A 141 23.13 11.25 9.99
CA GLY A 141 23.59 11.90 11.23
C GLY A 141 22.61 12.95 11.78
N GLU A 142 21.39 13.01 11.26
CA GLU A 142 20.33 13.89 11.76
C GLU A 142 19.31 13.12 12.62
N GLU A 143 18.57 13.85 13.45
CA GLU A 143 17.49 13.28 14.27
C GLU A 143 16.11 13.38 13.56
N PRO A 144 15.21 12.40 13.74
CA PRO A 144 15.45 11.14 14.44
C PRO A 144 16.40 10.23 13.64
N SER A 145 17.33 9.57 14.34
CA SER A 145 18.21 8.55 13.74
C SER A 145 17.45 7.25 13.43
N GLU A 146 16.30 7.04 14.06
CA GLU A 146 15.44 5.89 13.84
C GLU A 146 13.96 6.23 14.01
N ALA A 147 13.09 5.60 13.21
CA ALA A 147 11.65 5.85 13.28
C ALA A 147 10.83 4.65 12.77
N LEU A 148 9.62 4.50 13.31
CA LEU A 148 8.59 3.70 12.64
C LEU A 148 8.23 4.35 11.31
N GLY A 149 8.17 3.52 10.28
CA GLY A 149 7.85 3.96 8.93
C GLY A 149 7.20 2.86 8.11
N LYS A 150 7.08 3.14 6.82
CA LYS A 150 6.45 2.28 5.83
C LYS A 150 7.36 2.07 4.64
N THR A 151 7.19 0.97 3.92
CA THR A 151 7.89 0.72 2.66
C THR A 151 6.99 -0.05 1.70
N PHE A 152 7.38 -0.10 0.43
CA PHE A 152 6.68 -0.84 -0.60
C PHE A 152 7.34 -2.21 -0.77
N MET A 153 6.62 -3.28 -0.45
CA MET A 153 7.12 -4.64 -0.57
C MET A 153 6.39 -5.38 -1.68
N TYR A 154 7.07 -6.31 -2.36
CA TYR A 154 6.45 -7.10 -3.44
C TYR A 154 5.19 -7.81 -2.93
N ALA A 155 4.08 -7.65 -3.65
CA ALA A 155 2.79 -8.22 -3.30
C ALA A 155 2.56 -9.63 -3.87
N GLY A 156 3.42 -10.10 -4.78
CA GLY A 156 3.34 -11.43 -5.38
C GLY A 156 4.07 -12.52 -4.60
N ASP A 157 4.25 -13.67 -5.25
CA ASP A 157 4.98 -14.81 -4.67
C ASP A 157 6.50 -14.56 -4.71
N ALA A 158 7.06 -14.16 -3.57
CA ALA A 158 8.49 -13.96 -3.40
C ALA A 158 9.33 -15.21 -3.71
N LYS A 159 8.79 -16.42 -3.47
CA LYS A 159 9.50 -17.67 -3.78
C LYS A 159 9.60 -17.88 -5.29
N ALA A 160 8.52 -17.63 -6.02
CA ALA A 160 8.53 -17.70 -7.49
C ALA A 160 9.51 -16.67 -8.10
N LEU A 161 9.59 -15.49 -7.49
CA LEU A 161 10.52 -14.43 -7.88
C LEU A 161 11.99 -14.84 -7.63
N LEU A 162 12.30 -15.42 -6.46
CA LEU A 162 13.63 -15.94 -6.12
C LEU A 162 14.05 -17.14 -6.99
N GLU A 163 13.11 -18.00 -7.38
CA GLU A 163 13.33 -19.14 -8.29
C GLU A 163 13.53 -18.71 -9.76
N GLN A 164 13.57 -17.41 -10.06
CA GLN A 164 13.69 -16.83 -11.41
C GLN A 164 12.65 -17.37 -12.40
N ARG A 165 11.47 -17.80 -11.90
CA ARG A 165 10.33 -18.18 -12.73
C ARG A 165 9.62 -16.92 -13.21
N PHE A 166 10.32 -16.13 -14.01
CA PHE A 166 9.79 -14.89 -14.58
C PHE A 166 8.59 -15.22 -15.48
N ASP A 167 7.39 -15.01 -14.97
CA ASP A 167 6.16 -15.10 -15.77
C ASP A 167 5.85 -13.72 -16.38
N ARG A 168 6.20 -13.59 -17.67
CA ARG A 168 5.94 -12.37 -18.45
C ARG A 168 4.46 -11.99 -18.50
N LYS A 169 3.54 -12.96 -18.44
CA LYS A 169 2.09 -12.67 -18.46
C LYS A 169 1.64 -12.08 -17.14
N LEU A 170 2.12 -12.64 -16.03
CA LEU A 170 1.85 -12.10 -14.69
C LEU A 170 2.44 -10.70 -14.54
N TRP A 171 3.65 -10.48 -15.05
CA TRP A 171 4.28 -9.16 -15.08
C TRP A 171 3.44 -8.13 -15.86
N THR A 172 3.00 -8.46 -17.09
CA THR A 172 2.15 -7.55 -17.88
C THR A 172 0.82 -7.22 -17.19
N LEU A 173 0.24 -8.22 -16.50
CA LEU A 173 -1.01 -8.06 -15.76
C LEU A 173 -0.83 -7.14 -14.54
N GLN A 174 0.24 -7.33 -13.77
CA GLN A 174 0.53 -6.53 -12.58
C GLN A 174 0.93 -5.09 -12.91
N MET A 175 1.67 -4.87 -14.01
CA MET A 175 2.06 -3.54 -14.50
C MET A 175 0.95 -2.83 -15.32
N GLY A 176 -0.26 -3.42 -15.38
CA GLY A 176 -1.44 -2.77 -15.96
C GLY A 176 -1.33 -2.42 -17.45
N GLY A 177 -0.51 -3.15 -18.22
CA GLY A 177 -0.35 -2.92 -19.67
C GLY A 177 0.23 -1.55 -20.07
N LYS A 178 0.76 -0.75 -19.14
CA LYS A 178 1.36 0.57 -19.44
C LYS A 178 2.83 0.45 -19.85
N LEU A 179 3.08 -0.17 -21.00
CA LEU A 179 4.25 0.10 -21.83
C LEU A 179 3.84 -0.09 -23.29
N GLY A 180 3.18 0.93 -23.82
CA GLY A 180 2.80 1.08 -25.22
C GLY A 180 2.67 2.56 -25.53
#